data_AF-A0A0F9NLK4-F1
#
_entry.id   AF-A0A0F9NLK4-F1
#
_cell.length_a   1.000
_cell.length_b   1.000
_cell.length_c   1.000
_cell.angle_alpha   90.00
_cell.angle_beta   90.00
_cell.angle_gamma   90.00
#
_symmetry.space_group_name_H-M   'P 1'
#
loop_
_entity.id
_entity.type
_entity.pdbx_description
1 polymer ?
#
loop_
_entity_poly.entity_id
_entity_poly.type
_entity_poly.pdbx_seq_one_letter_code
_entity_poly.pdbx_strand_id
1 'polypeptide(L)'
;MARAELRPKLALDTWAKIMGVNPLHFNGVFIPNDPPAVCEQPWLQFAWQTADRVGREELSRAITQAEADMERHLKYRLVPDWEEDEWHPTVRPMRPDLFNLSSTDIRGFAQAVKATWGHLVSGGIKASAILSDGLGAAVAYSDPDGDTYKELATVTATVVAGQDPCEIRVYMPISNPMVLSAPEDQWEIRPISVSITGTTATILFRREQAVLPQLQMDTIPPADDSHLRGVDGTADANFLETVDVYRVYNDPQTQVTLMWEARGIGCDACNGSGCNQCEYAAQTGCLSARGDIKQSMVGYRPATWNATTEV
;
A
#
# COMPACT_ATOMS: atom_id res chain seq x y z
N MET A 1 -10.78 4.94 -10.50
CA MET A 1 -10.61 4.75 -9.04
C MET A 1 -10.56 6.11 -8.43
N ALA A 2 -10.96 6.23 -7.17
CA ALA A 2 -10.74 7.44 -6.43
C ALA A 2 -9.24 7.54 -6.14
N ARG A 3 -8.51 8.15 -7.06
CA ARG A 3 -7.07 8.35 -6.97
C ARG A 3 -6.74 9.24 -5.77
N ALA A 4 -5.63 8.95 -5.11
CA ALA A 4 -5.06 9.80 -4.09
C ALA A 4 -3.53 9.71 -4.14
N GLU A 5 -2.84 10.84 -4.03
CA GLU A 5 -1.37 10.85 -3.94
C GLU A 5 -0.91 10.27 -2.60
N LEU A 6 -1.59 10.66 -1.52
CA LEU A 6 -1.45 10.04 -0.21
C LEU A 6 -2.45 8.89 -0.09
N ARG A 7 -1.95 7.68 0.12
CA ARG A 7 -2.77 6.48 0.26
C ARG A 7 -3.40 6.40 1.66
N PRO A 8 -4.72 6.63 1.85
CA PRO A 8 -5.38 6.35 3.12
C PRO A 8 -5.50 4.84 3.36
N LYS A 9 -5.59 4.41 4.61
CA LYS A 9 -5.80 3.00 4.98
C LYS A 9 -7.23 2.57 4.68
N LEU A 10 -8.21 3.44 4.89
CA LEU A 10 -9.57 3.27 4.39
C LEU A 10 -9.65 3.61 2.89
N ALA A 11 -10.22 2.72 2.07
CA ALA A 11 -10.33 3.00 0.64
C ALA A 11 -11.36 4.11 0.41
N LEU A 12 -11.05 5.09 -0.44
CA LEU A 12 -11.94 6.23 -0.68
C LEU A 12 -13.32 5.80 -1.21
N ASP A 13 -13.37 4.79 -2.09
CA ASP A 13 -14.64 4.23 -2.56
C ASP A 13 -15.43 3.53 -1.45
N THR A 14 -14.75 2.90 -0.48
CA THR A 14 -15.39 2.33 0.71
C THR A 14 -15.90 3.44 1.62
N TRP A 15 -15.14 4.52 1.79
CA TRP A 15 -15.59 5.71 2.52
C TRP A 15 -16.86 6.30 1.87
N ALA A 16 -16.88 6.45 0.54
CA ALA A 16 -18.03 6.98 -0.20
C ALA A 16 -19.27 6.11 0.04
N LYS A 17 -19.11 4.78 -0.01
CA LYS A 17 -20.16 3.82 0.31
C LYS A 17 -20.68 3.96 1.75
N ILE A 18 -19.80 4.14 2.73
CA ILE A 18 -20.17 4.34 4.15
C ILE A 18 -20.95 5.65 4.32
N MET A 19 -20.55 6.71 3.63
CA MET A 19 -21.19 8.02 3.70
C MET A 19 -22.46 8.14 2.86
N GLY A 20 -22.80 7.12 2.06
CA GLY A 20 -23.96 7.13 1.17
C GLY A 20 -23.78 8.01 -0.08
N VAL A 21 -22.54 8.31 -0.46
CA VAL A 21 -22.22 9.00 -1.72
C VAL A 21 -22.22 7.98 -2.86
N ASN A 22 -22.84 8.31 -4.00
CA ASN A 22 -22.83 7.44 -5.17
C ASN A 22 -21.37 7.21 -5.64
N PRO A 23 -20.88 5.96 -5.69
CA PRO A 23 -19.51 5.65 -6.11
C PRO A 23 -19.16 6.16 -7.52
N LEU A 24 -20.12 6.19 -8.45
CA LEU A 24 -19.92 6.70 -9.81
C LEU A 24 -19.53 8.18 -9.78
N HIS A 25 -20.38 8.98 -9.16
CA HIS A 25 -20.16 10.43 -9.02
C HIS A 25 -18.90 10.71 -8.20
N PHE A 26 -18.63 9.91 -7.17
CA PHE A 26 -17.43 10.07 -6.37
C PHE A 26 -16.14 9.81 -7.17
N ASN A 27 -16.15 8.85 -8.10
CA ASN A 27 -15.03 8.57 -9.01
C ASN A 27 -14.90 9.58 -10.18
N GLY A 28 -15.79 10.58 -10.23
CA GLY A 28 -15.80 11.58 -11.29
C GLY A 28 -16.49 11.09 -12.56
N VAL A 29 -17.31 10.05 -12.48
CA VAL A 29 -18.08 9.49 -13.61
C VAL A 29 -19.51 10.02 -13.56
N PHE A 30 -20.08 10.38 -14.70
CA PHE A 30 -21.52 10.65 -14.84
C PHE A 30 -22.11 9.80 -15.95
N ILE A 31 -23.42 9.53 -15.88
CA ILE A 31 -24.18 8.85 -16.93
C ILE A 31 -25.12 9.88 -17.55
N PRO A 32 -25.02 10.19 -18.85
CA PRO A 32 -25.87 11.20 -19.49
C PRO A 32 -27.38 10.94 -19.36
N ASN A 33 -27.77 9.66 -19.34
CA ASN A 33 -29.16 9.21 -19.24
C ASN A 33 -29.70 9.21 -17.80
N ASP A 34 -28.83 9.32 -16.81
CA ASP A 34 -29.19 9.48 -15.39
C ASP A 34 -28.39 10.65 -14.81
N PRO A 35 -28.67 11.89 -15.28
CA PRO A 35 -27.88 13.02 -14.87
C PRO A 35 -28.13 13.27 -13.38
N PRO A 36 -27.07 13.60 -12.61
CA PRO A 36 -27.25 14.04 -11.24
C PRO A 36 -28.21 15.24 -11.19
N ALA A 37 -28.94 15.39 -10.08
CA ALA A 37 -29.86 16.52 -9.91
C ALA A 37 -29.15 17.86 -10.17
N VAL A 38 -29.88 18.93 -10.53
CA VAL A 38 -29.33 20.19 -11.10
C VAL A 38 -28.19 20.86 -10.29
N CYS A 39 -27.96 20.48 -9.03
CA CYS A 39 -26.88 20.96 -8.17
C CYS A 39 -25.83 19.89 -7.79
N GLU A 40 -26.04 18.64 -8.18
CA GLU A 40 -25.14 17.53 -7.97
C GLU A 40 -24.21 17.42 -9.18
N GLN A 41 -22.90 17.50 -8.94
CA GLN A 41 -21.88 17.26 -9.94
C GLN A 41 -20.95 16.15 -9.43
N PRO A 42 -20.35 15.35 -10.31
CA PRO A 42 -19.34 14.40 -9.89
C PRO A 42 -18.21 15.10 -9.15
N TRP A 43 -17.65 14.38 -8.18
CA TRP A 43 -16.47 14.85 -7.45
C TRP A 43 -15.28 14.82 -8.39
N LEU A 44 -14.47 15.86 -8.33
CA LEU A 44 -13.25 15.96 -9.12
C LEU A 44 -12.03 15.54 -8.29
N GLN A 45 -10.89 15.42 -8.96
CA GLN A 45 -9.68 14.96 -8.31
C GLN A 45 -9.15 15.99 -7.30
N PHE A 46 -9.14 17.27 -7.68
CA PHE A 46 -8.65 18.37 -6.85
C PHE A 46 -9.67 19.49 -6.71
N ALA A 47 -9.53 20.26 -5.64
CA ALA A 47 -10.42 21.38 -5.35
C ALA A 47 -10.41 22.49 -6.41
N TRP A 48 -9.24 22.74 -6.98
CA TRP A 48 -9.02 23.81 -7.95
C TRP A 48 -9.63 23.52 -9.34
N GLN A 49 -10.06 22.27 -9.62
CA GLN A 49 -10.63 21.93 -10.93
C GLN A 49 -12.02 22.57 -11.15
N THR A 50 -12.80 22.79 -10.10
CA THR A 50 -14.06 23.57 -10.19
C THR A 50 -14.35 24.34 -8.91
N ALA A 51 -14.50 25.66 -9.05
CA ALA A 51 -15.12 26.57 -8.07
C ALA A 51 -14.79 26.29 -6.58
N ASP A 52 -13.53 25.93 -6.29
CA ASP A 52 -13.00 25.66 -4.95
C ASP A 52 -13.82 24.65 -4.12
N ARG A 53 -14.34 23.61 -4.76
CA ARG A 53 -15.05 22.51 -4.09
C ARG A 53 -14.07 21.53 -3.44
N VAL A 54 -14.52 20.71 -2.50
CA VAL A 54 -13.66 19.65 -1.94
C VAL A 54 -13.42 18.58 -3.01
N GLY A 55 -12.15 18.33 -3.36
CA GLY A 55 -11.75 17.25 -4.24
C GLY A 55 -11.45 15.96 -3.48
N ARG A 56 -11.22 14.88 -4.22
CA ARG A 56 -10.81 13.58 -3.65
C ARG A 56 -9.45 13.66 -2.95
N GLU A 57 -8.55 14.51 -3.44
CA GLU A 57 -7.21 14.66 -2.88
C GLU A 57 -7.21 15.38 -1.52
N GLU A 58 -8.06 16.39 -1.35
CA GLU A 58 -8.19 17.06 -0.05
C GLU A 58 -8.85 16.13 0.98
N LEU A 59 -9.81 15.32 0.52
CA LEU A 59 -10.43 14.30 1.35
C LEU A 59 -9.43 13.20 1.76
N SER A 60 -8.60 12.71 0.84
CA SER A 60 -7.59 11.69 1.14
C SER A 60 -6.60 12.18 2.20
N ARG A 61 -6.11 13.42 2.06
CA ARG A 61 -5.25 14.09 3.05
C ARG A 61 -5.90 14.16 4.42
N ALA A 62 -7.18 14.55 4.48
CA ALA A 62 -7.91 14.65 5.75
C ALA A 62 -8.08 13.27 6.43
N ILE A 63 -8.39 12.23 5.66
CA ILE A 63 -8.52 10.86 6.17
C ILE A 63 -7.17 10.34 6.66
N THR A 64 -6.10 10.46 5.86
CA THR A 64 -4.76 10.03 6.25
C THR A 64 -4.27 10.75 7.51
N GLN A 65 -4.54 12.04 7.65
CA GLN A 65 -4.22 12.80 8.86
C GLN A 65 -4.97 12.28 10.07
N ALA A 66 -6.29 12.03 9.94
CA ALA A 66 -7.10 11.49 11.03
C ALA A 66 -6.64 10.08 11.45
N GLU A 67 -6.32 9.22 10.48
CA GLU A 67 -5.75 7.88 10.72
C GLU A 67 -4.43 7.99 11.48
N ALA A 68 -3.51 8.86 11.04
CA ALA A 68 -2.22 9.06 11.70
C ALA A 68 -2.35 9.58 13.14
N ASP A 69 -3.30 10.49 13.39
CA ASP A 69 -3.56 11.03 14.74
C ASP A 69 -4.15 9.95 15.67
N MET A 70 -5.09 9.14 15.16
CA MET A 70 -5.62 7.98 15.89
C MET A 70 -4.51 6.97 16.23
N GLU A 71 -3.67 6.62 15.27
CA GLU A 71 -2.57 5.68 15.48
C GLU A 71 -1.56 6.22 16.49
N ARG A 72 -1.18 7.49 16.39
CA ARG A 72 -0.25 8.13 17.33
C ARG A 72 -0.77 8.11 18.76
N HIS A 73 -2.09 8.27 18.94
CA HIS A 73 -2.74 8.24 20.25
C HIS A 73 -2.84 6.81 20.79
N LEU A 74 -3.29 5.87 19.97
CA LEU A 74 -3.48 4.47 20.37
C LEU A 74 -2.15 3.73 20.55
N LYS A 75 -1.09 4.15 19.85
CA LYS A 75 0.16 3.38 19.67
C LYS A 75 -0.05 2.03 19.00
N TYR A 76 -1.12 1.90 18.21
CA TYR A 76 -1.40 0.73 17.37
C TYR A 76 -1.72 1.21 15.96
N ARG A 77 -1.33 0.44 14.95
CA ARG A 77 -1.79 0.64 13.58
C ARG A 77 -3.24 0.18 13.44
N LEU A 78 -4.04 0.95 12.71
CA LEU A 78 -5.46 0.64 12.46
C LEU A 78 -5.62 -0.57 11.52
N VAL A 79 -4.70 -0.71 10.59
CA VAL A 79 -4.59 -1.83 9.64
C VAL A 79 -3.13 -2.29 9.65
N PRO A 80 -2.84 -3.60 9.53
CA PRO A 80 -1.48 -4.08 9.37
C PRO A 80 -0.78 -3.36 8.22
N ASP A 81 0.41 -2.86 8.49
CA ASP A 81 1.24 -2.12 7.55
C ASP A 81 2.71 -2.47 7.79
N TRP A 82 3.57 -2.18 6.81
CA TRP A 82 5.00 -2.38 6.96
C TRP A 82 5.62 -1.13 7.58
N GLU A 83 6.36 -1.31 8.67
CA GLU A 83 7.14 -0.25 9.28
C GLU A 83 8.52 -0.22 8.64
N GLU A 84 8.85 0.92 8.04
CA GLU A 84 10.15 1.18 7.44
C GLU A 84 10.95 2.10 8.37
N ASP A 85 12.28 2.02 8.31
CA ASP A 85 13.21 2.85 9.08
C ASP A 85 12.94 2.92 10.59
N GLU A 86 12.60 1.79 11.19
CA GLU A 86 12.50 1.68 12.65
C GLU A 86 13.86 1.35 13.28
N TRP A 87 14.40 2.31 14.04
CA TRP A 87 15.71 2.18 14.68
C TRP A 87 15.60 2.09 16.19
N HIS A 88 16.20 1.04 16.76
CA HIS A 88 16.31 0.88 18.20
C HIS A 88 17.75 0.60 18.63
N PRO A 89 18.22 1.25 19.70
CA PRO A 89 19.47 0.83 20.31
C PRO A 89 19.30 -0.56 20.94
N THR A 90 20.31 -1.40 20.76
CA THR A 90 20.37 -2.67 21.49
C THR A 90 20.49 -2.43 22.99
N VAL A 91 20.14 -3.45 23.79
CA VAL A 91 20.20 -3.35 25.25
C VAL A 91 21.64 -3.09 25.68
N ARG A 92 21.88 -1.92 26.27
CA ARG A 92 23.18 -1.54 26.84
C ARG A 92 23.22 -1.92 28.32
N PRO A 93 24.32 -2.51 28.81
CA PRO A 93 24.51 -2.69 30.25
C PRO A 93 24.44 -1.34 30.97
N MET A 94 23.84 -1.33 32.17
CA MET A 94 23.75 -0.11 33.01
C MET A 94 25.12 0.43 33.42
N ARG A 95 26.16 -0.41 33.31
CA ARG A 95 27.54 -0.10 33.62
C ARG A 95 28.32 0.06 32.31
N PRO A 96 28.81 1.28 31.98
CA PRO A 96 29.50 1.55 30.71
C PRO A 96 30.78 0.72 30.47
N ASP A 97 31.37 0.20 31.55
CA ASP A 97 32.54 -0.69 31.55
C ASP A 97 32.20 -2.13 31.13
N LEU A 98 30.93 -2.52 31.20
CA LEU A 98 30.49 -3.85 30.82
C LEU A 98 30.10 -3.88 29.34
N PHE A 99 30.72 -4.78 28.60
CA PHE A 99 30.35 -5.07 27.22
C PHE A 99 29.32 -6.21 27.19
N ASN A 100 28.29 -6.03 26.39
CA ASN A 100 27.29 -7.05 26.13
C ASN A 100 27.87 -8.11 25.19
N LEU A 101 28.48 -9.16 25.77
CA LEU A 101 29.22 -10.19 25.01
C LEU A 101 28.31 -11.23 24.34
N SER A 102 27.05 -11.34 24.76
CA SER A 102 26.10 -12.30 24.19
C SER A 102 24.78 -11.61 23.85
N SER A 103 24.11 -12.04 22.79
CA SER A 103 22.75 -11.59 22.44
C SER A 103 21.68 -12.20 23.36
N THR A 104 22.04 -12.54 24.61
CA THR A 104 21.17 -13.16 25.60
C THR A 104 20.92 -12.24 26.78
N ASP A 105 19.74 -12.35 27.37
CA ASP A 105 19.40 -11.69 28.62
C ASP A 105 19.92 -12.48 29.83
N ILE A 106 19.73 -11.93 31.04
CA ILE A 106 20.12 -12.57 32.31
C ILE A 106 19.44 -13.93 32.56
N ARG A 107 18.38 -14.26 31.82
CA ARG A 107 17.64 -15.53 31.88
C ARG A 107 18.06 -16.51 30.78
N GLY A 108 19.01 -16.14 29.92
CA GLY A 108 19.47 -16.94 28.79
C GLY A 108 18.59 -16.87 27.53
N PHE A 109 17.55 -16.02 27.51
CA PHE A 109 16.73 -15.79 26.32
C PHE A 109 17.34 -14.76 25.40
N ALA A 110 16.88 -14.67 24.14
CA ALA A 110 17.30 -13.57 23.27
C ALA A 110 17.03 -12.20 23.93
N GLN A 111 17.95 -11.26 23.73
CA GLN A 111 17.70 -9.86 24.05
C GLN A 111 16.51 -9.37 23.25
N ALA A 112 15.69 -8.55 23.89
CA ALA A 112 14.47 -8.05 23.30
C ALA A 112 14.45 -6.53 23.27
N VAL A 113 13.89 -6.02 22.18
CA VAL A 113 13.55 -4.61 21.99
C VAL A 113 12.03 -4.52 21.93
N LYS A 114 11.48 -3.40 22.40
CA LYS A 114 10.07 -3.10 22.21
C LYS A 114 9.95 -2.24 20.96
N ALA A 115 9.18 -2.69 19.96
CA ALA A 115 8.87 -1.86 18.81
C ALA A 115 8.05 -0.62 19.22
N THR A 116 8.07 0.40 18.38
CA THR A 116 7.39 1.69 18.56
C THR A 116 5.89 1.50 18.62
N TRP A 117 5.39 0.58 17.81
CA TRP A 117 3.98 0.21 17.75
C TRP A 117 3.70 -1.00 18.65
N GLY A 118 2.49 -1.03 19.21
CA GLY A 118 2.08 -2.01 20.21
C GLY A 118 1.75 -3.38 19.64
N HIS A 119 1.56 -3.57 18.33
CA HIS A 119 1.26 -4.87 17.74
C HIS A 119 2.20 -5.22 16.57
N LEU A 120 2.91 -6.34 16.71
CA LEU A 120 3.68 -6.96 15.63
C LEU A 120 2.92 -8.15 15.07
N VAL A 121 2.80 -8.22 13.75
CA VAL A 121 2.23 -9.40 13.07
C VAL A 121 3.33 -10.40 12.75
N SER A 122 4.35 -9.97 12.01
CA SER A 122 5.50 -10.78 11.61
C SER A 122 6.68 -9.88 11.25
N GLY A 123 7.90 -10.45 11.23
CA GLY A 123 9.08 -9.79 10.68
C GLY A 123 9.22 -10.07 9.18
N GLY A 124 9.79 -9.13 8.44
CA GLY A 124 10.08 -9.25 7.01
C GLY A 124 10.12 -7.90 6.33
N ILE A 125 10.37 -7.91 5.01
CA ILE A 125 10.33 -6.73 4.16
C ILE A 125 9.12 -6.80 3.22
N LYS A 126 8.53 -5.64 2.92
CA LYS A 126 7.52 -5.52 1.88
C LYS A 126 8.15 -5.92 0.54
N ALA A 127 7.67 -7.00 -0.05
CA ALA A 127 8.06 -7.44 -1.38
C ALA A 127 6.87 -7.36 -2.33
N SER A 128 7.16 -7.01 -3.58
CA SER A 128 6.18 -7.07 -4.65
C SER A 128 6.73 -7.89 -5.80
N ALA A 129 5.90 -8.77 -6.35
CA ALA A 129 6.25 -9.60 -7.49
C ALA A 129 5.09 -9.58 -8.48
N ILE A 130 5.40 -9.39 -9.76
CA ILE A 130 4.40 -9.47 -10.81
C ILE A 130 3.93 -10.92 -10.98
N LEU A 131 2.63 -11.12 -11.20
CA LEU A 131 2.12 -12.43 -11.57
C LEU A 131 2.46 -12.75 -13.04
N SER A 132 2.55 -14.04 -13.39
CA SER A 132 3.05 -14.49 -14.70
C SER A 132 2.30 -13.94 -15.91
N ASP A 133 1.02 -13.65 -15.75
CA ASP A 133 0.10 -13.02 -16.70
C ASP A 133 -0.47 -11.71 -16.14
N GLY A 134 0.16 -11.17 -15.09
CA GLY A 134 -0.28 -9.98 -14.40
C GLY A 134 0.02 -8.69 -15.14
N LEU A 135 0.98 -8.66 -16.06
CA LEU A 135 1.30 -7.45 -16.83
C LEU A 135 0.30 -7.25 -17.97
N GLY A 136 -0.42 -6.13 -17.97
CA GLY A 136 -1.40 -5.82 -19.01
C GLY A 136 -2.56 -6.80 -19.09
N ALA A 137 -2.99 -7.35 -17.95
CA ALA A 137 -4.12 -8.26 -17.87
C ALA A 137 -5.40 -7.57 -18.38
N ALA A 138 -6.09 -8.20 -19.32
CA ALA A 138 -7.28 -7.63 -19.94
C ALA A 138 -8.45 -7.49 -18.96
N VAL A 139 -9.14 -6.35 -19.03
CA VAL A 139 -10.33 -6.08 -18.22
C VAL A 139 -11.59 -6.38 -19.03
N ALA A 140 -12.40 -7.32 -18.55
CA ALA A 140 -13.70 -7.62 -19.12
C ALA A 140 -14.80 -6.86 -18.36
N TYR A 141 -15.51 -5.97 -19.05
CA TYR A 141 -16.65 -5.24 -18.49
C TYR A 141 -17.96 -5.96 -18.81
N SER A 142 -18.80 -6.14 -17.79
CA SER A 142 -20.13 -6.74 -17.91
C SER A 142 -21.18 -5.90 -17.19
N ASP A 143 -22.41 -5.99 -17.70
CA ASP A 143 -23.66 -5.47 -17.14
C ASP A 143 -24.42 -6.66 -16.51
N PRO A 144 -24.39 -6.83 -15.18
CA PRO A 144 -25.07 -7.95 -14.52
C PRO A 144 -26.59 -7.75 -14.33
N ASP A 145 -27.12 -6.53 -14.39
CA ASP A 145 -28.53 -6.23 -14.10
C ASP A 145 -29.37 -5.85 -15.33
N GLY A 146 -28.72 -5.65 -16.47
CA GLY A 146 -29.32 -5.44 -17.79
C GLY A 146 -29.76 -3.99 -18.03
N ASP A 147 -29.24 -3.03 -17.28
CA ASP A 147 -29.61 -1.62 -17.40
C ASP A 147 -28.86 -0.85 -18.51
N THR A 148 -27.98 -1.54 -19.25
CA THR A 148 -27.10 -1.04 -20.33
C THR A 148 -25.78 -0.44 -19.83
N TYR A 149 -25.67 -0.06 -18.57
CA TYR A 149 -24.40 0.32 -17.98
C TYR A 149 -23.61 -0.93 -17.59
N LYS A 150 -22.28 -0.93 -17.80
CA LYS A 150 -21.45 -2.08 -17.42
C LYS A 150 -20.76 -1.74 -16.10
N GLU A 151 -21.26 -2.16 -14.96
CA GLU A 151 -20.69 -1.79 -13.65
C GLU A 151 -19.51 -2.66 -13.25
N LEU A 152 -19.46 -3.91 -13.75
CA LEU A 152 -18.56 -4.92 -13.20
C LEU A 152 -17.35 -5.12 -14.12
N ALA A 153 -16.16 -4.92 -13.57
CA ALA A 153 -14.90 -5.21 -14.20
C ALA A 153 -14.33 -6.53 -13.64
N THR A 154 -14.00 -7.46 -14.54
CA THR A 154 -13.43 -8.77 -14.21
C THR A 154 -12.06 -8.91 -14.82
N VAL A 155 -11.09 -9.34 -14.00
CA VAL A 155 -9.71 -9.62 -14.40
C VAL A 155 -9.32 -10.99 -13.88
N THR A 156 -8.62 -11.77 -14.70
CA THR A 156 -8.09 -13.07 -14.31
C THR A 156 -6.57 -13.05 -14.34
N ALA A 157 -5.96 -13.66 -13.32
CA ALA A 157 -4.52 -13.86 -13.27
C ALA A 157 -4.19 -15.28 -12.78
N THR A 158 -3.06 -15.79 -13.22
CA THR A 158 -2.49 -17.08 -12.86
C THR A 158 -1.69 -16.93 -11.57
N VAL A 159 -2.00 -17.77 -10.60
CA VAL A 159 -1.40 -17.78 -9.26
C VAL A 159 -0.96 -19.18 -8.86
N VAL A 160 -0.10 -19.26 -7.86
CA VAL A 160 0.26 -20.55 -7.27
C VAL A 160 -0.93 -21.08 -6.46
N ALA A 161 -1.20 -22.38 -6.54
CA ALA A 161 -2.28 -23.00 -5.77
C ALA A 161 -2.07 -22.78 -4.26
N GLY A 162 -3.11 -22.29 -3.57
CA GLY A 162 -3.05 -21.99 -2.14
C GLY A 162 -2.46 -20.63 -1.78
N GLN A 163 -2.20 -19.76 -2.76
CA GLN A 163 -1.82 -18.36 -2.51
C GLN A 163 -2.94 -17.61 -1.77
N ASP A 164 -2.58 -16.66 -0.90
CA ASP A 164 -3.56 -15.86 -0.16
C ASP A 164 -4.18 -14.79 -1.09
N PRO A 165 -5.52 -14.73 -1.23
CA PRO A 165 -6.20 -13.68 -1.97
C PRO A 165 -5.86 -12.26 -1.49
N CYS A 166 -5.53 -12.07 -0.21
CA CYS A 166 -5.22 -10.77 0.38
C CYS A 166 -3.87 -10.20 -0.08
N GLU A 167 -2.97 -11.05 -0.60
CA GLU A 167 -1.70 -10.62 -1.17
C GLU A 167 -1.84 -10.12 -2.61
N ILE A 168 -2.97 -10.35 -3.27
CA ILE A 168 -3.17 -9.95 -4.65
C ILE A 168 -3.67 -8.51 -4.69
N ARG A 169 -3.00 -7.68 -5.49
CA ARG A 169 -3.33 -6.27 -5.67
C ARG A 169 -3.33 -5.91 -7.14
N VAL A 170 -4.20 -4.97 -7.50
CA VAL A 170 -4.36 -4.49 -8.88
C VAL A 170 -3.89 -3.04 -8.94
N TYR A 171 -3.09 -2.73 -9.94
CA TYR A 171 -2.56 -1.41 -10.20
C TYR A 171 -2.92 -0.99 -11.62
N MET A 172 -2.88 0.31 -11.85
CA MET A 172 -2.93 0.84 -13.21
C MET A 172 -1.73 0.33 -14.02
N PRO A 173 -1.92 0.11 -15.33
CA PRO A 173 -0.87 -0.47 -16.15
C PRO A 173 0.28 0.51 -16.34
N ILE A 174 1.52 0.00 -16.29
CA ILE A 174 2.73 0.81 -16.53
C ILE A 174 2.78 1.41 -17.95
N SER A 175 1.99 0.87 -18.88
CA SER A 175 1.82 1.43 -20.23
C SER A 175 1.08 2.77 -20.24
N ASN A 176 0.38 3.13 -19.15
CA ASN A 176 -0.27 4.42 -19.03
C ASN A 176 0.78 5.52 -18.81
N PRO A 177 0.79 6.61 -19.61
CA PRO A 177 1.84 7.63 -19.54
C PRO A 177 1.87 8.43 -18.23
N MET A 178 0.85 8.33 -17.38
CA MET A 178 0.83 8.94 -16.05
C MET A 178 1.54 8.10 -14.98
N VAL A 179 1.76 6.81 -15.24
CA VAL A 179 2.44 5.89 -14.32
C VAL A 179 3.93 5.90 -14.67
N LEU A 180 4.76 6.48 -13.77
CA LEU A 180 6.20 6.61 -14.01
C LEU A 180 6.96 5.32 -13.64
N SER A 181 6.51 4.62 -12.61
CA SER A 181 7.01 3.31 -12.21
C SER A 181 5.88 2.44 -11.63
N ALA A 182 6.07 1.12 -11.64
CA ALA A 182 5.11 0.17 -11.08
C ALA A 182 5.84 -0.92 -10.28
N PRO A 183 5.28 -1.41 -9.17
CA PRO A 183 4.01 -1.00 -8.57
C PRO A 183 4.17 0.25 -7.68
N GLU A 184 3.30 1.24 -7.87
CA GLU A 184 3.23 2.47 -7.07
C GLU A 184 1.90 2.51 -6.29
N ASP A 185 1.99 2.71 -4.97
CA ASP A 185 0.83 2.66 -4.06
C ASP A 185 -0.28 3.68 -4.39
N GLN A 186 0.05 4.80 -5.02
CA GLN A 186 -0.90 5.83 -5.47
C GLN A 186 -1.79 5.39 -6.66
N TRP A 187 -1.34 4.38 -7.40
CA TRP A 187 -2.02 3.86 -8.59
C TRP A 187 -2.70 2.50 -8.34
N GLU A 188 -2.84 2.10 -7.07
CA GLU A 188 -3.56 0.88 -6.68
C GLU A 188 -5.08 1.06 -6.82
N ILE A 189 -5.71 0.18 -7.59
CA ILE A 189 -7.17 0.12 -7.74
C ILE A 189 -7.74 -0.57 -6.51
N ARG A 190 -8.62 0.11 -5.75
CA ARG A 190 -9.17 -0.38 -4.49
C ARG A 190 -10.54 0.23 -4.17
N PRO A 191 -11.44 -0.50 -3.47
CA PRO A 191 -11.33 -1.90 -3.07
C PRO A 191 -11.51 -2.86 -4.24
N ILE A 192 -10.95 -4.06 -4.10
CA ILE A 192 -11.13 -5.20 -5.02
C ILE A 192 -11.67 -6.41 -4.25
N SER A 193 -12.31 -7.33 -4.96
CA SER A 193 -12.68 -8.64 -4.44
C SER A 193 -11.89 -9.70 -5.20
N VAL A 194 -11.16 -10.55 -4.47
CA VAL A 194 -10.32 -11.59 -5.07
C VAL A 194 -10.80 -12.95 -4.61
N SER A 195 -10.95 -13.87 -5.56
CA SER A 195 -11.26 -15.27 -5.29
C SER A 195 -10.29 -16.15 -6.08
N ILE A 196 -9.77 -17.22 -5.47
CA ILE A 196 -8.81 -18.12 -6.11
C ILE A 196 -9.42 -19.51 -6.17
N THR A 197 -9.45 -20.08 -7.38
CA THR A 197 -9.85 -21.47 -7.61
C THR A 197 -8.74 -22.19 -8.36
N GLY A 198 -8.13 -23.20 -7.73
CA GLY A 198 -6.97 -23.88 -8.29
C GLY A 198 -5.79 -22.93 -8.46
N THR A 199 -5.39 -22.66 -9.70
CA THR A 199 -4.28 -21.76 -10.07
C THR A 199 -4.77 -20.46 -10.69
N THR A 200 -6.07 -20.15 -10.63
CA THR A 200 -6.64 -18.95 -11.26
C THR A 200 -7.25 -18.06 -10.20
N ALA A 201 -6.75 -16.83 -10.11
CA ALA A 201 -7.33 -15.74 -9.36
C ALA A 201 -8.33 -14.98 -10.25
N THR A 202 -9.57 -14.86 -9.78
CA THR A 202 -10.60 -13.99 -10.37
C THR A 202 -10.73 -12.76 -9.50
N ILE A 203 -10.46 -11.61 -10.09
CA ILE A 203 -10.43 -10.31 -9.43
C ILE A 203 -11.59 -9.48 -9.97
N LEU A 204 -12.40 -8.95 -9.06
CA LEU A 204 -13.58 -8.16 -9.37
C LEU A 204 -13.43 -6.77 -8.75
N PHE A 205 -13.75 -5.75 -9.54
CA PHE A 205 -13.88 -4.38 -9.08
C PHE A 205 -14.92 -3.65 -9.93
N ARG A 206 -15.26 -2.43 -9.56
CA ARG A 206 -16.27 -1.64 -10.26
C ARG A 206 -15.66 -0.87 -11.42
N ARG A 207 -16.41 -0.68 -12.51
CA ARG A 207 -15.95 0.03 -13.71
C ARG A 207 -15.51 1.46 -13.42
N GLU A 208 -16.21 2.18 -12.55
CA GLU A 208 -15.81 3.53 -12.11
C GLU A 208 -14.43 3.56 -11.42
N GLN A 209 -13.97 2.41 -10.95
CA GLN A 209 -12.63 2.28 -10.39
C GLN A 209 -11.54 2.15 -11.47
N ALA A 210 -11.89 2.01 -12.74
CA ALA A 210 -10.96 1.90 -13.86
C ALA A 210 -11.01 3.08 -14.84
N VAL A 211 -11.47 4.26 -14.41
CA VAL A 211 -11.38 5.50 -15.21
C VAL A 211 -9.93 5.82 -15.57
N LEU A 212 -9.69 6.24 -16.81
CA LEU A 212 -8.37 6.69 -17.27
C LEU A 212 -7.87 7.90 -16.43
N PRO A 213 -6.64 7.82 -15.87
CA PRO A 213 -6.05 8.91 -15.10
C PRO A 213 -6.05 10.27 -15.77
N GLN A 214 -5.81 10.30 -17.08
CA GLN A 214 -5.74 11.53 -17.87
C GLN A 214 -7.04 12.31 -17.75
N LEU A 215 -8.16 11.62 -17.88
CA LEU A 215 -9.50 12.22 -17.83
C LEU A 215 -9.86 12.73 -16.43
N GLN A 216 -9.26 12.16 -15.38
CA GLN A 216 -9.45 12.65 -14.01
C GLN A 216 -8.67 13.95 -13.74
N MET A 217 -7.62 14.23 -14.51
CA MET A 217 -6.80 15.44 -14.41
C MET A 217 -7.28 16.57 -15.32
N ASP A 218 -8.30 16.33 -16.15
CA ASP A 218 -8.79 17.32 -17.09
C ASP A 218 -9.33 18.56 -16.37
N THR A 219 -9.09 19.71 -16.97
CA THR A 219 -9.41 21.04 -16.42
C THR A 219 -10.27 21.86 -17.38
N ILE A 220 -10.43 21.36 -18.61
CA ILE A 220 -11.12 22.03 -19.70
C ILE A 220 -12.45 21.30 -19.89
N PRO A 221 -13.59 22.00 -19.83
CA PRO A 221 -14.87 21.38 -20.12
C PRO A 221 -14.94 20.92 -21.59
N PRO A 222 -15.73 19.88 -21.90
CA PRO A 222 -15.98 19.44 -23.27
C PRO A 222 -16.46 20.59 -24.17
N ALA A 223 -16.18 20.54 -25.47
CA ALA A 223 -16.55 21.64 -26.39
C ALA A 223 -18.07 21.88 -26.50
N ASP A 224 -18.85 20.87 -26.16
CA ASP A 224 -20.32 20.84 -26.14
C ASP A 224 -20.92 21.21 -24.78
N ASP A 225 -20.11 21.44 -23.75
CA ASP A 225 -20.56 21.89 -22.43
C ASP A 225 -19.73 23.06 -21.89
N SER A 226 -20.40 24.00 -21.22
CA SER A 226 -19.72 25.09 -20.51
C SER A 226 -19.19 24.67 -19.13
N HIS A 227 -19.53 23.47 -18.65
CA HIS A 227 -19.16 22.96 -17.34
C HIS A 227 -18.39 21.65 -17.42
N LEU A 228 -17.40 21.49 -16.54
CA LEU A 228 -16.68 20.24 -16.37
C LEU A 228 -17.59 19.26 -15.60
N ARG A 229 -18.24 18.33 -16.31
CA ARG A 229 -19.16 17.34 -15.72
C ARG A 229 -18.49 16.03 -15.29
N GLY A 230 -17.19 15.90 -15.46
CA GLY A 230 -16.47 14.65 -15.25
C GLY A 230 -16.45 13.77 -16.49
N VAL A 231 -16.27 12.46 -16.29
CA VAL A 231 -16.06 11.47 -17.33
C VAL A 231 -17.37 10.78 -17.69
N ASP A 232 -17.67 10.65 -18.98
CA ASP A 232 -18.85 9.95 -19.46
C ASP A 232 -18.70 8.44 -19.23
N GLY A 233 -19.59 7.87 -18.41
CA GLY A 233 -19.62 6.45 -18.05
C GLY A 233 -20.08 5.53 -19.18
N THR A 234 -20.78 6.07 -20.18
CA THR A 234 -21.31 5.27 -21.31
C THR A 234 -20.27 5.03 -22.42
N ALA A 235 -19.18 5.80 -22.42
CA ALA A 235 -18.09 5.64 -23.38
C ALA A 235 -17.04 4.65 -22.87
N ASP A 236 -16.97 3.46 -23.49
CA ASP A 236 -16.00 2.40 -23.14
C ASP A 236 -14.53 2.87 -23.24
N ALA A 237 -14.22 3.79 -24.16
CA ALA A 237 -12.87 4.33 -24.34
C ALA A 237 -12.36 5.18 -23.15
N ASN A 238 -13.22 5.56 -22.21
CA ASN A 238 -12.84 6.34 -21.03
C ASN A 238 -12.29 5.48 -19.87
N PHE A 239 -12.28 4.16 -20.03
CA PHE A 239 -11.91 3.20 -19.00
C PHE A 239 -10.70 2.36 -19.44
N LEU A 240 -9.99 1.80 -18.46
CA LEU A 240 -8.81 0.97 -18.69
C LEU A 240 -9.20 -0.33 -19.39
N GLU A 241 -8.54 -0.66 -20.50
CA GLU A 241 -8.69 -1.97 -21.15
C GLU A 241 -7.78 -3.04 -20.52
N THR A 242 -6.71 -2.61 -19.84
CA THR A 242 -5.72 -3.48 -19.20
C THR A 242 -5.33 -2.95 -17.83
N VAL A 243 -4.94 -3.85 -16.93
CA VAL A 243 -4.41 -3.54 -15.59
C VAL A 243 -3.19 -4.38 -15.28
N ASP A 244 -2.37 -3.95 -14.31
CA ASP A 244 -1.26 -4.75 -13.82
C ASP A 244 -1.60 -5.41 -12.49
N VAL A 245 -1.39 -6.73 -12.38
CA VAL A 245 -1.67 -7.53 -11.18
C VAL A 245 -0.37 -7.98 -10.53
N TYR A 246 -0.21 -7.58 -9.27
CA TYR A 246 0.96 -7.91 -8.46
C TYR A 246 0.56 -8.70 -7.23
N ARG A 247 1.48 -9.52 -6.76
CA ARG A 247 1.48 -10.06 -5.41
C ARG A 247 2.30 -9.13 -4.52
N VAL A 248 1.69 -8.60 -3.47
CA VAL A 248 2.37 -7.85 -2.41
C VAL A 248 2.34 -8.70 -1.15
N TYR A 249 3.50 -9.11 -0.68
CA TYR A 249 3.65 -10.05 0.42
C TYR A 249 4.80 -9.63 1.34
N ASN A 250 4.80 -10.19 2.55
CA ASN A 250 5.90 -10.02 3.48
C ASN A 250 6.98 -11.05 3.19
N ASP A 251 8.13 -10.63 2.66
CA ASP A 251 9.29 -11.51 2.44
C ASP A 251 10.06 -11.69 3.76
N PRO A 252 10.08 -12.90 4.33
CA PRO A 252 10.72 -13.16 5.62
C PRO A 252 12.24 -13.29 5.53
N GLN A 253 12.86 -13.25 4.34
CA GLN A 253 14.30 -13.48 4.17
C GLN A 253 15.18 -12.48 4.94
N THR A 254 14.73 -11.22 5.00
CA THR A 254 15.39 -10.16 5.76
C THR A 254 14.36 -9.56 6.71
N GLN A 255 14.48 -9.84 8.01
CA GLN A 255 13.52 -9.32 9.01
C GLN A 255 14.08 -8.11 9.77
N VAL A 256 15.38 -8.12 10.05
CA VAL A 256 16.07 -7.03 10.73
C VAL A 256 17.52 -6.95 10.28
N THR A 257 18.09 -5.74 10.30
CA THR A 257 19.52 -5.50 10.12
C THR A 257 20.13 -5.12 11.45
N LEU A 258 21.06 -5.94 11.95
CA LEU A 258 21.86 -5.64 13.14
C LEU A 258 23.09 -4.85 12.74
N MET A 259 23.31 -3.72 13.40
CA MET A 259 24.44 -2.84 13.13
C MET A 259 25.37 -2.77 14.33
N TRP A 260 26.66 -2.96 14.05
CA TRP A 260 27.73 -2.94 15.03
C TRP A 260 28.66 -1.78 14.73
N GLU A 261 28.96 -0.98 15.74
CA GLU A 261 30.04 0.00 15.65
C GLU A 261 31.35 -0.75 15.37
N ALA A 262 32.10 -0.28 14.38
CA ALA A 262 33.41 -0.84 14.12
C ALA A 262 34.33 -0.63 15.34
N ARG A 263 35.08 -1.67 15.71
CA ARG A 263 36.11 -1.56 16.76
C ARG A 263 37.25 -0.70 16.22
N GLY A 264 37.28 0.60 16.50
CA GLY A 264 38.36 1.46 16.00
C GLY A 264 38.62 2.73 16.79
N ILE A 265 39.71 2.74 17.56
CA ILE A 265 40.45 3.97 17.87
C ILE A 265 41.04 4.47 16.54
N GLY A 266 40.81 5.74 16.15
CA GLY A 266 41.48 6.34 14.99
C GLY A 266 40.58 6.78 13.81
N CYS A 267 39.25 6.82 13.98
CA CYS A 267 38.35 7.35 12.94
C CYS A 267 38.59 8.85 12.61
N ASP A 268 39.26 9.57 13.50
CA ASP A 268 39.68 10.96 13.28
C ASP A 268 40.72 11.10 12.15
N ALA A 269 41.43 10.03 11.79
CA ALA A 269 42.50 10.08 10.78
C ALA A 269 41.98 10.13 9.33
N CYS A 270 40.68 9.86 9.10
CA CYS A 270 40.14 9.70 7.74
C CYS A 270 39.32 10.91 7.22
N ASN A 271 39.31 12.06 7.91
CA ASN A 271 38.68 13.31 7.45
C ASN A 271 37.26 13.17 6.83
N GLY A 272 36.46 12.23 7.33
CA GLY A 272 35.04 12.10 6.99
C GLY A 272 34.67 11.42 5.66
N SER A 273 35.61 10.89 4.86
CA SER A 273 35.23 10.10 3.67
C SER A 273 36.16 8.92 3.39
N GLY A 274 35.59 7.71 3.23
CA GLY A 274 36.29 6.56 2.63
C GLY A 274 36.99 5.58 3.57
N CYS A 275 36.76 5.66 4.89
CA CYS A 275 37.26 4.64 5.82
C CYS A 275 36.17 3.59 6.11
N ASN A 276 36.19 2.48 5.37
CA ASN A 276 35.37 1.28 5.66
C ASN A 276 35.57 0.76 7.09
N GLN A 277 36.67 1.14 7.75
CA GLN A 277 36.98 0.85 9.16
C GLN A 277 36.09 1.61 10.16
N CYS A 278 35.37 2.65 9.74
CA CYS A 278 34.50 3.47 10.59
C CYS A 278 33.02 3.33 10.22
N GLU A 279 32.71 2.54 9.19
CA GLU A 279 31.33 2.19 8.85
C GLU A 279 30.79 1.15 9.82
N TYR A 280 29.47 1.19 10.06
CA TYR A 280 28.81 0.15 10.84
C TYR A 280 28.90 -1.19 10.10
N ALA A 281 29.36 -2.23 10.79
CA ALA A 281 29.26 -3.58 10.26
C ALA A 281 27.79 -4.02 10.38
N ALA A 282 27.17 -4.36 9.25
CA ALA A 282 25.77 -4.80 9.18
C ALA A 282 25.68 -6.32 9.01
N GLN A 283 24.70 -6.94 9.69
CA GLN A 283 24.39 -8.36 9.56
C GLN A 283 22.87 -8.58 9.60
N THR A 284 22.34 -9.43 8.73
CA THR A 284 20.92 -9.83 8.79
C THR A 284 20.63 -10.65 10.05
N GLY A 285 19.45 -10.44 10.63
CA GLY A 285 18.94 -11.21 11.74
C GLY A 285 17.50 -11.66 11.55
N CYS A 286 17.09 -12.60 12.39
CA CYS A 286 15.71 -13.02 12.54
C CYS A 286 15.08 -12.40 13.80
N LEU A 287 13.78 -12.13 13.72
CA LEU A 287 12.95 -11.67 14.82
C LEU A 287 12.12 -12.83 15.37
N SER A 288 11.94 -12.85 16.69
CA SER A 288 11.03 -13.76 17.37
C SER A 288 10.15 -12.96 18.32
N ALA A 289 8.84 -13.18 18.27
CA ALA A 289 7.93 -12.56 19.23
C ALA A 289 8.24 -13.07 20.64
N ARG A 290 8.40 -12.14 21.59
CA ARG A 290 8.66 -12.45 22.99
C ARG A 290 7.40 -12.24 23.81
N GLY A 291 6.70 -13.33 24.11
CA GLY A 291 5.44 -13.27 24.85
C GLY A 291 4.27 -12.93 23.93
N ASP A 292 3.42 -11.99 24.34
CA ASP A 292 2.25 -11.59 23.55
C ASP A 292 2.67 -10.62 22.44
N ILE A 293 2.29 -10.95 21.19
CA ILE A 293 2.48 -10.10 20.01
C ILE A 293 1.85 -8.71 20.17
N LYS A 294 0.83 -8.57 21.03
CA LYS A 294 0.18 -7.31 21.38
C LYS A 294 1.00 -6.40 22.29
N GLN A 295 2.20 -6.83 22.70
CA GLN A 295 3.16 -5.99 23.42
C GLN A 295 4.35 -5.59 22.55
N SER A 296 4.45 -6.15 21.33
CA SER A 296 5.54 -5.91 20.35
C SER A 296 6.93 -5.98 20.93
N MET A 297 7.13 -6.91 21.86
CA MET A 297 8.46 -7.25 22.33
C MET A 297 9.05 -8.27 21.36
N VAL A 298 10.15 -7.89 20.69
CA VAL A 298 10.83 -8.73 19.72
C VAL A 298 12.20 -9.13 20.22
N GLY A 299 12.44 -10.43 20.31
CA GLY A 299 13.78 -10.98 20.43
C GLY A 299 14.47 -10.94 19.07
N TYR A 300 15.74 -10.54 19.03
CA TYR A 300 16.54 -10.52 17.80
C TYR A 300 17.75 -11.45 17.92
N ARG A 301 18.12 -12.10 16.82
CA ARG A 301 19.35 -12.90 16.73
C ARG A 301 20.00 -12.76 15.36
N PRO A 302 21.34 -12.68 15.27
CA PRO A 302 22.03 -12.84 14.00
C PRO A 302 21.78 -14.26 13.48
N ALA A 303 21.11 -14.36 12.34
CA ALA A 303 20.72 -15.62 11.72
C ALA A 303 20.34 -15.34 10.26
N THR A 304 20.42 -16.37 9.44
CA THR A 304 19.88 -16.35 8.08
C THR A 304 18.55 -17.10 8.10
N TRP A 305 17.51 -16.48 7.58
CA TRP A 305 16.22 -17.13 7.46
C TRP A 305 16.31 -18.34 6.51
N ASN A 306 15.65 -19.45 6.87
CA ASN A 306 15.60 -20.66 6.06
C ASN A 306 14.17 -21.23 6.03
N ALA A 307 13.57 -21.20 4.83
CA ALA A 307 12.24 -21.73 4.53
C ALA A 307 12.04 -23.20 4.94
N THR A 308 13.11 -24.00 5.04
CA THR A 308 13.04 -25.44 5.31
C THR A 308 12.91 -25.75 6.81
N THR A 309 13.35 -24.85 7.69
CA THR A 309 13.49 -25.12 9.13
C THR A 309 12.70 -24.18 10.04
N GLU A 310 12.22 -23.05 9.52
CA GLU A 310 11.49 -22.05 10.29
C GLU A 310 10.06 -21.95 9.72
N VAL A 311 9.09 -22.45 10.50
CA VAL A 311 7.64 -22.30 10.27
C VAL A 311 7.10 -21.23 11.20
#